data_AF-D5X2Z4-F1
#
_entry.id   AF-D5X2Z4-F1
#
_cell.length_a   1.000
_cell.length_b   1.000
_cell.length_c   1.000
_cell.angle_alpha   90.00
_cell.angle_beta   90.00
_cell.angle_gamma   90.00
#
_symmetry.space_group_name_H-M   'P 1'
#
loop_
_entity.id
_entity.type
_entity.pdbx_description
1 polymer ?
#
loop_
_entity_poly.entity_id
_entity_poly.type
_entity_poly.pdbx_seq_one_letter_code
_entity_poly.pdbx_strand_id
1 'polypeptide(L)'
;MSAMLDTAPTAEMAAPPAPLLFTDSAAAKVKELIDEEGNNDLKLRVFVQGGGCSGFQYGFTFDEAVNEDDTQMVKNGVTLLIDAMSLQYLVGAEIDYKDGLEGAQFVIKNPNATTTCGCGSSFSV
;
A
#
# COMPACT_ATOMS: atom_id res chain seq x y z
N MET A 1 39.75 13.93 14.22
CA MET A 1 38.31 14.23 14.14
C MET A 1 37.85 14.06 12.70
N SER A 2 36.65 13.50 12.51
CA SER A 2 35.89 13.33 11.25
C SER A 2 36.41 12.24 10.31
N ALA A 3 35.64 11.22 9.92
CA ALA A 3 34.22 10.86 10.10
C ALA A 3 34.18 9.30 9.94
N MET A 4 33.53 8.47 10.77
CA MET A 4 32.07 8.24 10.89
C MET A 4 31.40 8.32 9.50
N LEU A 5 30.88 7.29 8.84
CA LEU A 5 30.28 6.04 9.27
C LEU A 5 30.55 4.95 8.22
N ASP A 6 30.98 3.79 8.69
CA ASP A 6 31.13 2.56 7.94
C ASP A 6 29.79 1.78 7.97
N THR A 7 29.42 1.24 6.81
CA THR A 7 28.56 0.07 6.57
C THR A 7 27.15 0.07 7.17
N ALA A 8 26.17 0.36 6.31
CA ALA A 8 24.86 -0.30 6.38
C ALA A 8 24.87 -1.47 5.37
N PRO A 9 24.64 -2.72 5.80
CA PRO A 9 24.68 -3.88 4.93
C PRO A 9 23.34 -4.08 4.19
N THR A 10 23.45 -4.56 2.94
CA THR A 10 22.59 -5.57 2.30
C THR A 10 21.07 -5.52 2.56
N ALA A 11 20.34 -5.06 1.55
CA ALA A 11 19.29 -5.85 0.87
C ALA A 11 18.70 -5.05 -0.32
N GLU A 12 19.54 -4.69 -1.29
CA GLU A 12 19.07 -4.41 -2.66
C GLU A 12 18.70 -5.73 -3.32
N MET A 13 17.57 -6.32 -2.94
CA MET A 13 16.88 -7.27 -3.82
C MET A 13 15.92 -6.44 -4.66
N ALA A 14 16.29 -6.23 -5.92
CA ALA A 14 15.53 -5.51 -6.92
C ALA A 14 14.03 -5.85 -6.88
N ALA A 15 13.24 -4.98 -6.25
CA ALA A 15 11.81 -4.99 -6.46
C ALA A 15 11.58 -4.59 -7.93
N PRO A 16 10.79 -5.33 -8.72
CA PRO A 16 10.40 -4.89 -10.06
C PRO A 16 9.81 -3.49 -9.97
N PRO A 17 9.92 -2.66 -11.03
CA PRO A 17 9.46 -1.28 -11.01
C PRO A 17 8.03 -1.24 -10.48
N ALA A 18 7.88 -0.71 -9.27
CA ALA A 18 6.61 -0.78 -8.60
C ALA A 18 5.62 0.08 -9.39
N PRO A 19 4.52 -0.52 -9.91
CA PRO A 19 3.50 0.24 -10.59
C PRO A 19 2.86 1.25 -9.65
N LEU A 20 3.00 1.08 -8.34
CA LEU A 20 2.50 1.96 -7.28
C LEU A 20 3.58 2.21 -6.22
N LEU A 21 3.49 3.33 -5.52
CA LEU A 21 4.33 3.66 -4.37
C LEU A 21 3.64 3.17 -3.09
N PHE A 22 4.19 2.17 -2.42
CA PHE A 22 3.69 1.74 -1.11
C PHE A 22 4.58 2.36 -0.03
N THR A 23 4.05 3.09 0.96
CA THR A 23 4.91 3.75 1.98
C THR A 23 5.46 2.77 3.00
N ASP A 24 6.58 3.13 3.62
CA ASP A 24 7.23 2.30 4.64
C ASP A 24 6.36 2.13 5.89
N SER A 25 5.54 3.12 6.24
CA SER A 25 4.56 3.02 7.33
C SER A 25 3.53 1.92 7.07
N ALA A 26 2.99 1.87 5.85
CA ALA A 26 2.03 0.84 5.46
C ALA A 26 2.69 -0.54 5.45
N ALA A 27 3.92 -0.63 4.94
CA ALA A 27 4.68 -1.88 4.91
C ALA A 27 5.05 -2.39 6.31
N ALA A 28 5.44 -1.49 7.21
CA ALA A 28 5.74 -1.83 8.60
C ALA A 28 4.50 -2.41 9.29
N LYS A 29 3.34 -1.77 9.13
CA LYS A 29 2.10 -2.26 9.76
C LYS A 29 1.70 -3.64 9.24
N VAL A 30 1.82 -3.86 7.94
CA VAL A 30 1.56 -5.18 7.34
C VAL A 30 2.54 -6.22 7.86
N LYS A 31 3.82 -5.88 7.94
CA LYS A 31 4.85 -6.77 8.46
C LYS A 31 4.58 -7.17 9.91
N GLU A 32 4.19 -6.21 10.75
CA GLU A 32 3.78 -6.49 12.13
C GLU A 32 2.62 -7.48 12.19
N LEU A 33 1.59 -7.31 11.35
CA LEU A 33 0.44 -8.23 11.31
C LEU A 33 0.84 -9.65 10.88
N ILE A 34 1.75 -9.79 9.90
CA ILE A 34 2.26 -11.10 9.45
C ILE A 34 3.09 -11.75 10.56
N ASP A 35 3.93 -10.97 11.25
CA ASP A 35 4.76 -11.45 12.37
C ASP A 35 3.90 -11.87 13.57
N GLU A 36 2.82 -11.12 13.85
CA GLU A 36 1.82 -11.48 14.87
C GLU A 36 1.06 -12.76 14.53
N GLU A 37 0.75 -13.02 13.25
CA GLU A 37 0.20 -14.31 12.83
C GLU A 37 1.22 -15.45 12.90
N GLY A 38 2.52 -15.14 12.82
CA GLY A 38 3.60 -16.13 12.81
C GLY A 38 3.70 -16.94 11.52
N ASN A 39 3.06 -16.48 10.44
CA ASN A 39 3.04 -17.15 9.13
C ASN A 39 3.70 -16.28 8.06
N ASN A 40 5.01 -16.45 7.85
CA ASN A 40 5.75 -15.74 6.80
C ASN A 40 5.36 -16.11 5.36
N ASP A 41 4.57 -17.17 5.18
CA ASP A 41 4.02 -17.57 3.87
C ASP A 41 2.80 -16.72 3.46
N LEU A 42 2.23 -15.94 4.39
CA LEU A 42 1.12 -15.04 4.09
C LEU A 42 1.58 -13.89 3.20
N LYS A 43 0.80 -13.64 2.16
CA LYS A 43 1.02 -12.55 1.21
C LYS A 43 -0.12 -11.56 1.34
N LEU A 44 0.23 -10.28 1.33
CA LEU A 44 -0.73 -9.20 1.44
C LEU A 44 -1.38 -8.92 0.08
N ARG A 45 -2.60 -9.41 -0.15
CA ARG A 45 -3.40 -9.00 -1.30
C ARG A 45 -4.04 -7.63 -1.07
N VAL A 46 -3.83 -6.73 -2.02
CA VAL A 46 -4.44 -5.40 -2.09
C VAL A 46 -5.59 -5.42 -3.08
N PHE A 47 -6.75 -4.96 -2.64
CA PHE A 47 -7.94 -4.82 -3.49
C PHE A 47 -8.63 -3.48 -3.22
N VAL A 48 -9.25 -2.91 -4.25
CA VAL A 48 -10.01 -1.67 -4.09
C VAL A 48 -11.38 -1.99 -3.50
N GLN A 49 -11.71 -1.41 -2.35
CA GLN A 49 -13.07 -1.44 -1.80
C GLN A 49 -13.72 -0.07 -2.00
N GLY A 50 -14.66 0.05 -2.93
CA GLY A 50 -15.42 1.29 -3.09
C GLY A 50 -16.01 1.74 -1.74
N GLY A 51 -15.49 2.84 -1.18
CA GLY A 51 -16.13 3.50 -0.06
C GLY A 51 -17.25 4.39 -0.60
N GLY A 52 -18.24 4.69 0.23
CA GLY A 52 -19.45 5.43 -0.18
C GLY A 52 -19.17 6.89 -0.59
N CYS A 53 -20.13 7.79 -0.35
CA CYS A 53 -20.06 9.22 -0.73
C CYS A 53 -18.79 9.99 -0.32
N SER A 54 -17.93 9.44 0.54
CA SER A 54 -16.76 10.09 1.11
C SER A 54 -15.40 9.61 0.57
N GLY A 55 -15.35 8.64 -0.36
CA GLY A 55 -14.11 8.27 -1.05
C GLY A 55 -13.87 6.78 -1.27
N PHE A 56 -12.82 6.44 -2.02
CA PHE A 56 -12.40 5.07 -2.26
C PHE A 56 -11.64 4.52 -1.05
N GLN A 57 -12.03 3.35 -0.56
CA GLN A 57 -11.27 2.60 0.44
C GLN A 57 -10.49 1.49 -0.26
N TYR A 58 -9.48 0.98 0.42
CA TYR A 58 -8.67 -0.10 -0.11
C TYR A 58 -8.54 -1.14 0.97
N GLY A 59 -8.88 -2.36 0.59
CA GLY A 59 -8.86 -3.53 1.44
C GLY A 59 -7.52 -4.23 1.30
N PHE A 60 -7.07 -4.78 2.42
CA PHE A 60 -5.90 -5.63 2.49
C PHE A 60 -6.35 -6.95 3.09
N THR A 61 -5.94 -8.04 2.49
CA THR A 61 -6.20 -9.38 3.00
C THR A 61 -4.94 -10.21 2.92
N PHE A 62 -4.78 -11.14 3.85
CA PHE A 62 -3.68 -12.09 3.81
C PHE A 62 -4.13 -13.33 3.08
N ASP A 63 -3.38 -13.70 2.05
CA ASP A 63 -3.64 -14.87 1.23
C ASP A 63 -2.32 -15.59 0.98
N GLU A 64 -2.34 -16.91 1.03
CA GLU A 64 -1.17 -17.75 0.71
C GLU A 64 -1.12 -18.02 -0.81
N ALA A 65 -2.30 -18.02 -1.45
CA ALA A 65 -2.48 -18.32 -2.85
C ALA A 65 -2.30 -17.07 -3.71
N VAL A 66 -1.53 -17.23 -4.78
CA VAL A 66 -1.35 -16.21 -5.81
C VAL A 66 -2.19 -16.64 -7.00
N ASN A 67 -3.09 -15.78 -7.48
CA ASN A 67 -3.80 -16.06 -8.73
C ASN A 67 -2.92 -15.72 -9.93
N GLU A 68 -3.25 -16.28 -11.09
CA GLU A 68 -2.50 -16.08 -12.34
C GLU A 68 -2.55 -14.62 -12.82
N ASP A 69 -3.61 -13.90 -12.47
CA ASP A 69 -3.82 -12.48 -12.79
C ASP A 69 -3.24 -11.52 -11.72
N ASP A 70 -2.66 -12.03 -10.64
CA ASP A 70 -2.06 -11.20 -9.58
C ASP A 70 -0.62 -10.82 -9.91
N THR A 71 -0.32 -9.54 -9.75
CA THR A 71 1.05 -9.01 -9.73
C THR A 71 1.65 -9.15 -8.34
N GLN A 72 2.74 -9.90 -8.24
CA GLN A 72 3.50 -10.08 -7.01
C GLN A 72 4.57 -9.01 -6.86
N MET A 73 4.64 -8.38 -5.69
CA MET A 73 5.61 -7.34 -5.37
C MET A 73 6.18 -7.52 -3.98
N VAL A 74 7.50 -7.56 -3.84
CA VAL A 74 8.13 -7.66 -2.51
C VAL A 74 8.55 -6.27 -2.05
N LYS A 75 8.11 -5.87 -0.85
CA LYS A 75 8.56 -4.63 -0.21
C LYS A 75 8.78 -4.83 1.29
N ASN A 76 9.90 -4.36 1.83
CA ASN A 76 10.23 -4.45 3.27
C ASN A 76 10.14 -5.87 3.87
N GLY A 77 10.29 -6.91 3.03
CA GLY A 77 10.19 -8.32 3.43
C GLY A 77 8.77 -8.88 3.44
N VAL A 78 7.77 -8.12 2.98
CA VAL A 78 6.40 -8.60 2.78
C VAL A 78 6.12 -8.76 1.29
N THR A 79 5.37 -9.80 0.93
CA THR A 79 4.93 -10.05 -0.46
C THR A 79 3.54 -9.45 -0.62
N LEU A 80 3.39 -8.48 -1.50
CA LEU A 80 2.13 -7.89 -1.91
C LEU A 80 1.61 -8.57 -3.18
N LEU A 81 0.31 -8.85 -3.20
CA LEU A 81 -0.41 -9.34 -4.37
C LEU A 81 -1.37 -8.25 -4.83
N ILE A 82 -1.37 -7.95 -6.13
CA ILE A 82 -2.24 -6.93 -6.70
C ILE A 82 -2.95 -7.54 -7.90
N ASP A 83 -4.26 -7.69 -7.80
CA ASP A 83 -5.09 -8.15 -8.91
C ASP A 83 -4.97 -7.21 -10.12
N ALA A 84 -5.00 -7.74 -11.34
CA ALA A 84 -4.89 -6.95 -12.57
C ALA A 84 -5.90 -5.79 -12.66
N MET A 85 -7.13 -5.95 -12.16
CA MET A 85 -8.09 -4.86 -12.10
C MET A 85 -7.62 -3.79 -11.11
N SER A 86 -7.23 -4.17 -9.90
CA SER A 86 -6.76 -3.23 -8.88
C SER A 86 -5.47 -2.52 -9.30
N LEU A 87 -4.59 -3.22 -10.02
CA LEU A 87 -3.34 -2.68 -10.55
C LEU A 87 -3.59 -1.42 -11.37
N GLN A 88 -4.56 -1.43 -12.29
CA GLN A 88 -4.85 -0.26 -13.13
C GLN A 88 -5.30 0.97 -12.32
N TYR A 89 -5.96 0.76 -11.18
CA TYR A 89 -6.40 1.83 -10.28
C TYR A 89 -5.31 2.29 -9.32
N LEU A 90 -4.28 1.46 -9.12
CA LEU A 90 -3.16 1.75 -8.24
C LEU A 90 -1.91 2.20 -9.01
N VAL A 91 -1.88 2.06 -10.34
CA VAL A 91 -0.77 2.52 -11.16
C VAL A 91 -0.54 4.03 -10.97
N GLY A 92 0.66 4.39 -10.55
CA GLY A 92 1.07 5.75 -10.21
C GLY A 92 0.55 6.25 -8.85
N ALA A 93 -0.18 5.42 -8.10
CA ALA A 93 -0.73 5.79 -6.81
C ALA A 93 0.27 5.60 -5.66
N GLU A 94 0.16 6.44 -4.65
CA GLU A 94 0.88 6.32 -3.38
C GLU A 94 -0.06 5.79 -2.30
N ILE A 95 0.27 4.65 -1.70
CA ILE A 95 -0.44 4.03 -0.59
C ILE A 95 0.26 4.42 0.70
N ASP A 96 -0.41 5.25 1.49
CA ASP A 96 0.03 5.66 2.80
C ASP A 96 -0.81 5.00 3.90
N TYR A 97 -0.22 4.86 5.10
CA TYR A 97 -0.95 4.38 6.28
C TYR A 97 -1.00 5.49 7.32
N LYS A 98 -2.22 5.86 7.70
CA LYS A 98 -2.47 6.83 8.77
C LYS A 98 -3.11 6.12 9.94
N ASP A 99 -2.36 6.09 11.03
CA ASP A 99 -2.86 5.78 12.35
C ASP A 99 -3.17 7.10 13.07
N GLY A 100 -4.43 7.32 13.43
CA GLY A 100 -4.88 8.51 14.13
C GLY A 100 -5.89 8.19 15.21
N LEU A 101 -6.30 9.21 15.98
CA LEU A 101 -7.33 9.08 17.02
C LEU A 101 -8.67 8.56 16.48
N GLU A 102 -8.94 8.78 15.20
CA GLU A 102 -10.15 8.33 14.49
C GLU A 102 -10.07 6.87 14.02
N GLY A 103 -8.88 6.25 14.11
CA GLY A 103 -8.61 4.87 13.71
C GLY A 103 -7.49 4.73 12.69
N ALA A 104 -7.04 3.49 12.52
CA ALA A 104 -6.11 3.06 11.50
C ALA A 104 -6.79 3.02 10.13
N GLN A 105 -6.29 3.79 9.17
CA GLN A 105 -6.79 3.77 7.79
C GLN A 105 -5.66 3.83 6.76
N PHE A 106 -5.84 3.11 5.66
CA PHE A 106 -4.97 3.22 4.50
C PHE A 106 -5.49 4.30 3.56
N VAL A 107 -4.62 5.24 3.22
CA VAL A 107 -4.93 6.38 2.37
C VAL A 107 -4.16 6.23 1.07
N ILE A 108 -4.88 6.10 -0.05
CA ILE A 108 -4.25 6.01 -1.36
C ILE A 108 -4.44 7.30 -2.12
N LYS A 109 -3.34 7.92 -2.50
CA LYS A 109 -3.28 9.11 -3.34
C LYS A 109 -2.94 8.67 -4.75
N ASN A 110 -3.94 8.57 -5.62
CA ASN A 110 -3.68 8.35 -7.04
C ASN A 110 -3.80 9.68 -7.80
N PRO A 111 -2.71 10.24 -8.38
CA PRO A 111 -2.77 11.43 -9.21
C PRO A 111 -3.59 11.21 -10.49
N ASN A 112 -3.76 9.95 -10.93
CA ASN A 112 -4.64 9.58 -12.04
C ASN A 112 -6.12 9.49 -11.60
N ALA A 113 -6.39 9.25 -10.30
CA ALA A 113 -7.73 9.34 -9.76
C ALA A 113 -8.06 10.82 -9.53
N THR A 114 -8.48 11.48 -10.61
CA THR A 114 -9.10 12.79 -10.52
C THR A 114 -10.38 12.60 -9.71
N THR A 115 -10.32 12.86 -8.39
CA THR A 115 -11.50 12.97 -7.55
C THR A 115 -12.32 14.14 -8.07
N THR A 116 -13.19 13.85 -9.04
CA THR A 116 -14.38 14.66 -9.32
C THR A 116 -15.33 14.43 -8.15
N CYS A 117 -15.01 14.98 -6.98
CA CYS A 117 -16.08 15.26 -6.02
C CYS A 117 -16.81 16.49 -6.56
N GLY A 118 -17.65 16.24 -7.56
CA GLY A 118 -18.64 17.16 -8.11
C GLY A 118 -19.80 17.35 -7.15
N CYS A 119 -19.52 17.76 -5.91
CA CYS A 119 -20.51 18.38 -5.05
C CYS A 119 -19.95 19.75 -4.64
N GLY A 120 -20.13 20.71 -5.56
CA GLY A 120 -19.76 22.10 -5.40
C GLY A 120 -20.54 22.78 -4.27
N SER A 121 -20.03 22.63 -3.06
CA SER A 121 -20.33 23.55 -1.96
C SER A 121 -19.05 24.22 -1.47
N SER A 122 -18.23 24.68 -2.41
CA SER A 122 -17.48 25.92 -2.22
C SER A 122 -18.45 27.08 -2.47
N PHE A 123 -19.11 27.54 -1.42
CA PHE A 123 -19.44 28.95 -1.29
C PHE A 123 -19.11 29.38 0.14
N SER A 124 -18.20 30.35 0.23
CA SER A 124 -18.01 31.23 1.37
C SER A 124 -19.36 31.67 1.95
N VAL A 125 -19.55 31.49 3.27
CA VAL A 125 -19.76 32.58 4.26
C VAL A 125 -19.17 32.15 5.60
#